data_AF-A0A7J0D3Z9-F1
#
_entry.id   AF-A0A7J0D3Z9-F1
#
_cell.length_a   1.000
_cell.length_b   1.000
_cell.length_c   1.000
_cell.angle_alpha   90.00
_cell.angle_beta   90.00
_cell.angle_gamma   90.00
#
_symmetry.space_group_name_H-M   'P 1'
#
loop_
_entity.id
_entity.type
_entity.pdbx_description
1 polymer ?
#
loop_
_entity_poly.entity_id
_entity_poly.type
_entity_poly.pdbx_seq_one_letter_code
_entity_poly.pdbx_strand_id
1 'polypeptide(L)' 'MRALTYQGKRDVRVETVPDPKIQDPTDVIVKITSTGICGSDLHLCEALSRGSPKPTLRTSWRNP' A
#
# COMPACT_ATOMS: atom_id res chain seq x y z
N MET A 1 -3.21 -13.15 -12.09
CA MET A 1 -4.00 -12.74 -10.90
C MET A 1 -4.44 -11.28 -10.96
N ARG A 2 -5.45 -10.87 -10.17
CA ARG A 2 -5.81 -9.44 -9.98
C ARG A 2 -4.93 -8.81 -8.88
N ALA A 3 -4.41 -7.61 -9.10
CA ALA A 3 -3.59 -6.88 -8.13
C ALA A 3 -3.86 -5.37 -8.19
N LEU A 4 -3.64 -4.67 -7.07
CA LEU A 4 -3.63 -3.21 -7.04
C LEU A 4 -2.25 -2.71 -7.53
N THR A 5 -2.24 -1.91 -8.59
CA THR A 5 -1.03 -1.37 -9.24
C THR A 5 -1.00 0.16 -9.13
N TYR A 6 0.20 0.71 -9.07
CA TYR A 6 0.44 2.16 -8.94
C TYR A 6 0.88 2.75 -10.28
N GLN A 7 0.05 3.61 -10.85
CA GLN A 7 0.26 4.20 -12.17
C GLN A 7 0.74 5.67 -12.08
N GLY A 8 0.77 6.22 -10.88
CA GLY A 8 1.26 7.57 -10.62
C GLY A 8 0.52 8.22 -9.47
N LYS A 9 0.85 9.50 -9.24
CA LYS A 9 0.25 10.30 -8.17
C LYS A 9 -1.29 10.26 -8.27
N ARG A 10 -1.93 9.75 -7.22
CA ARG A 10 -3.38 9.56 -7.13
C ARG A 10 -3.99 8.69 -8.25
N ASP A 11 -3.18 7.86 -8.91
CA ASP A 11 -3.64 6.88 -9.89
C ASP A 11 -3.20 5.47 -9.45
N VAL A 12 -4.14 4.75 -8.83
CA VAL A 12 -4.01 3.33 -8.51
C VAL A 12 -5.16 2.57 -9.15
N ARG A 13 -4.87 1.40 -9.70
CA ARG A 13 -5.86 0.60 -10.45
C ARG A 13 -5.79 -0.85 -10.02
N VAL A 14 -6.88 -1.58 -10.25
CA VAL A 14 -6.85 -3.04 -10.13
C VAL A 14 -6.69 -3.60 -11.52
N GLU A 15 -5.55 -4.22 -11.78
CA GLU A 15 -5.19 -4.78 -13.08
C GLU A 15 -5.01 -6.29 -13.00
N THR A 16 -5.05 -6.95 -14.16
CA THR A 16 -4.67 -8.36 -14.26
C THR A 16 -3.19 -8.44 -14.58
N VAL A 17 -2.43 -9.05 -13.68
CA VAL A 17 -0.98 -9.22 -13.77
C VAL A 17 -0.63 -10.71 -13.80
N PRO A 18 0.58 -11.11 -14.26
CA PRO A 18 1.03 -12.49 -14.19
C PRO A 18 0.97 -13.05 -12.77
N ASP A 19 0.74 -14.35 -12.64
CA ASP A 19 0.82 -15.02 -11.34
C ASP A 19 2.26 -15.03 -10.82
N PRO A 20 2.48 -14.94 -9.49
CA PRO A 20 3.79 -14.90 -8.89
C PRO A 20 4.51 -16.23 -9.12
N LYS A 21 5.83 -16.16 -9.21
CA LYS A 21 6.70 -17.32 -9.34
C LYS A 21 7.69 -17.33 -8.18
N ILE A 22 7.97 -18.52 -7.67
CA ILE A 22 9.06 -18.76 -6.72
C ILE A 22 10.38 -18.44 -7.43
N GLN A 23 11.21 -17.57 -6.84
CA GLN A 23 12.52 -17.19 -7.37
C GLN A 23 13.64 -17.83 -6.55
N ASP A 24 13.48 -17.83 -5.23
CA ASP A 24 14.44 -18.39 -4.29
C ASP A 24 13.87 -19.59 -3.52
N PRO A 25 14.71 -20.51 -3.02
CA PRO A 25 14.26 -21.70 -2.28
C PRO A 25 13.45 -21.41 -1.01
N THR A 26 13.51 -20.18 -0.50
CA THR A 26 12.84 -19.74 0.72
C THR A 26 11.51 -19.04 0.47
N ASP A 27 11.10 -18.86 -0.78
CA ASP A 27 9.85 -18.18 -1.11
C ASP A 27 8.62 -19.08 -0.86
N VAL A 28 7.48 -18.45 -0.61
CA VAL A 28 6.17 -19.11 -0.57
C VAL A 28 5.13 -18.23 -1.25
N ILE A 29 4.20 -18.85 -1.97
CA ILE A 29 3.04 -18.18 -2.56
C ILE A 29 1.85 -18.34 -1.61
N VAL A 30 1.28 -17.22 -1.18
CA VAL A 30 0.13 -17.17 -0.26
C VAL A 30 -1.12 -16.70 -1.00
N LYS A 31 -2.22 -17.43 -0.85
CA LYS A 31 -3.54 -16.97 -1.28
C LYS A 31 -4.07 -15.96 -0.26
N ILE A 32 -4.10 -14.69 -0.65
CA ILE A 32 -4.62 -13.61 0.20
C ILE A 32 -6.13 -13.78 0.41
N THR A 33 -6.56 -13.88 1.66
CA THR A 33 -7.98 -13.91 2.06
C THR A 33 -8.47 -12.54 2.51
N SER A 34 -7.58 -11.73 3.10
CA SER A 34 -7.84 -10.37 3.53
C SER A 34 -6.54 -9.56 3.48
N THR A 35 -6.67 -8.26 3.22
CA THR A 35 -5.58 -7.29 3.28
C THR A 35 -6.15 -5.92 3.67
N GLY A 36 -5.33 -5.06 4.26
CA GLY A 36 -5.72 -3.74 4.71
C GLY A 36 -4.89 -2.63 4.05
N ILE A 37 -5.40 -1.42 4.08
CA ILE A 37 -4.66 -0.21 3.68
C ILE A 37 -4.05 0.40 4.93
N CYS A 38 -2.75 0.67 4.87
CA CYS A 38 -2.02 1.37 5.92
C CYS A 38 -1.83 2.84 5.56
N GLY A 39 -1.65 3.71 6.56
CA GLY A 39 -1.30 5.12 6.31
C GLY A 39 0.01 5.28 5.52
N SER A 40 0.92 4.30 5.58
CA SER A 40 2.15 4.30 4.79
C SER A 40 1.89 4.22 3.28
N ASP A 41 0.81 3.57 2.86
CA ASP A 41 0.46 3.42 1.44
C ASP A 41 0.07 4.76 0.82
N LEU A 42 -0.44 5.67 1.65
CA LEU A 42 -0.74 7.04 1.25
C LEU A 42 0.51 7.86 0.99
N HIS A 43 1.68 7.52 1.54
CA HIS A 43 2.93 8.20 1.19
C HIS A 43 3.36 7.95 -0.26
N LEU A 44 2.94 6.81 -0.82
CA LEU A 44 3.17 6.43 -2.21
C LEU A 44 2.09 7.01 -3.14
N CYS A 45 0.83 6.96 -2.71
CA CYS A 45 -0.31 7.44 -3.50
C CYS A 45 -0.46 8.97 -3.53
N GLU A 46 -0.16 9.64 -2.42
CA GLU A 46 -0.30 11.09 -2.23
C GLU A 46 1.03 11.82 -2.47
N ALA A 47 0.95 13.14 -2.69
CA ALA A 47 2.12 14.04 -2.69
C ALA A 47 2.80 14.20 -1.31
N LEU A 48 2.57 13.30 -0.35
CA LEU A 48 3.19 13.36 0.98
C LEU A 48 4.67 12.93 0.94
N SER A 49 5.18 12.52 -0.23
CA SER A 49 6.59 12.28 -0.48
C SER A 49 7.38 13.58 -0.32
N ARG A 50 7.98 13.78 0.87
CA ARG A 50 8.96 14.83 1.23
C ARG A 50 8.61 16.25 0.71
N GLY A 51 7.62 16.90 1.33
CA GLY A 51 7.41 18.34 1.12
C GLY A 51 6.09 18.92 1.64
N SER A 52 5.09 18.08 1.90
CA SER A 52 3.86 18.51 2.57
C SER A 52 4.13 18.84 4.05
N PRO A 53 3.66 19.97 4.60
CA PRO A 53 3.72 20.20 6.03
C PRO A 53 3.02 19.02 6.73
N LYS A 54 3.73 18.38 7.67
CA LYS A 54 3.13 17.33 8.49
C LYS A 54 1.84 17.92 9.10
N PRO A 55 0.66 17.31 8.94
CA PRO A 55 -0.42 17.65 9.83
C PRO A 55 0.10 17.35 11.22
N THR A 56 0.13 18.36 12.08
CA THR A 56 0.50 18.23 13.48
C THR A 56 -0.45 17.18 14.05
N LEU A 57 0.01 15.92 14.12
CA LEU A 57 -0.67 14.84 14.80
C LEU A 57 -0.75 15.27 16.26
N ARG A 58 -1.83 15.99 16.60
CA ARG A 58 -2.26 16.18 17.97
C ARG A 58 -2.64 14.79 18.45
N THR A 59 -1.70 14.15 19.13
CA THR A 59 -1.93 12.96 19.93
C THR A 59 -2.91 13.32 21.04
N SER A 60 -4.19 13.31 20.71
CA SER A 60 -5.28 13.22 21.66
C SER A 60 -6.28 12.19 21.18
N TRP A 61 -5.77 11.00 20.82
CA TRP A 61 -6.53 9.78 21.03
C TRP A 61 -6.52 9.51 22.54
N ARG A 62 -7.41 10.19 23.27
CA ARG A 62 -7.93 9.67 24.54
C ARG A 62 -8.98 8.65 24.14
N ASN A 63 -8.73 7.39 24.46
CA ASN A 63 -9.76 6.37 24.49
C ASN A 63 -10.77 6.75 25.59
N PRO A 64 -12.09 6.58 25.39
CA PRO A 64 -13.02 6.49 26.52
C PRO A 64 -12.67 5.30 27.43
#